data_AF-M1V749-F1
#
_entry.id   AF-M1V749-F1
#
_cell.length_a   1.000
_cell.length_b   1.000
_cell.length_c   1.000
_cell.angle_alpha   90.00
_cell.angle_beta   90.00
_cell.angle_gamma   90.00
#
_symmetry.space_group_name_H-M   'P 1'
#
loop_
_entity.id
_entity.type
_entity.pdbx_description
1 polymer ?
#
loop_
_entity_poly.entity_id
_entity_poly.type
_entity_poly.pdbx_seq_one_letter_code
_entity_poly.pdbx_strand_id
1 'polypeptide(L)'
;MVSGGGAVLAEFREGLASVFYRKGENFINPAQVVNRDLSVLVIRQFWQLVRSEREKHGENGTASAKLHVLEALSATGLRALRYCRETNCIERIVANDIDPQAHTIICRNLQENADLNEILVPNCADAYAYMASHSDTFDVIDLDPFGSAVSFLDPAVRAIRHGGLLCVTCTDSRVLCGTQPEVCFARYHATSLAAPYAHEEAIRLVLGAIAQQANRHGRHMEPLLSLYIDFYVRVFVRIHDDRAAVLNQVAKTGSIYHCMDCSSYWVQPLGRIKTARATSNCDAKRDRLAVALGPPVHQHCTVCNARDRMVLGGPFYLGALHSLDWVRALRQALESGTDDASGELRPPLRELTPHLAAYKRVQALLTLAHEELDTPPFYLHLPTACKALHCSMPPLSAIRHILERRFGYRCSQSHHDPLALKTNAPLRLLWGILRTWAQLEPTKRTPGPEDVRERIQQATADVQFDPPLEPADFARRTTASSSSSGAKKPRFPPHPTKNWGPLKATHFRK
;
A
#
# COMPACT_ATOMS: atom_id res chain seq x y z
N MET A 1 -44.69 31.56 -12.44
CA MET A 1 -44.22 30.28 -12.97
C MET A 1 -42.76 30.43 -13.36
N VAL A 2 -41.85 29.99 -12.48
CA VAL A 2 -40.46 29.71 -12.83
C VAL A 2 -40.33 28.21 -12.58
N SER A 3 -40.43 27.43 -13.66
CA SER A 3 -40.27 25.99 -13.64
C SER A 3 -38.82 25.65 -13.29
N GLY A 4 -38.58 25.32 -12.02
CA GLY A 4 -37.34 24.70 -11.57
C GLY A 4 -37.17 23.34 -12.25
N GLY A 5 -36.28 23.27 -13.23
CA GLY A 5 -35.86 22.01 -13.83
C GLY A 5 -35.16 21.16 -12.78
N GLY A 6 -35.90 20.29 -12.10
CA GLY A 6 -35.33 19.30 -11.20
C GLY A 6 -34.41 18.38 -11.97
N ALA A 7 -33.10 18.46 -11.73
CA ALA A 7 -32.14 17.54 -12.32
C ALA A 7 -32.54 16.10 -11.94
N VAL A 8 -32.72 15.24 -12.95
CA VAL A 8 -33.07 13.83 -12.75
C VAL A 8 -31.91 13.14 -12.03
N LEU A 9 -32.14 12.74 -10.78
CA LEU A 9 -31.19 11.93 -10.02
C LEU A 9 -31.18 10.50 -10.57
N ALA A 10 -30.00 9.91 -10.68
CA ALA A 10 -29.82 8.51 -11.02
C ALA A 10 -29.50 7.71 -9.76
N GLU A 11 -29.97 6.46 -9.71
CA GLU A 11 -29.65 5.51 -8.66
C GLU A 11 -28.37 4.72 -9.03
N PHE A 12 -27.50 4.51 -8.05
CA PHE A 12 -26.34 3.63 -8.14
C PHE A 12 -26.30 2.72 -6.92
N ARG A 13 -26.06 1.42 -7.15
CA ARG A 13 -25.94 0.41 -6.10
C ARG A 13 -24.55 -0.19 -6.07
N GLU A 14 -24.00 -0.32 -4.88
CA GLU A 14 -22.75 -1.02 -4.64
C GLU A 14 -22.76 -1.65 -3.25
N GLY A 15 -22.40 -2.93 -3.17
CA GLY A 15 -22.55 -3.68 -1.93
C GLY A 15 -24.01 -3.74 -1.49
N LEU A 16 -24.26 -3.37 -0.24
CA LEU A 16 -25.61 -3.28 0.32
C LEU A 16 -26.17 -1.85 0.33
N ALA A 17 -25.43 -0.87 -0.20
CA ALA A 17 -25.86 0.52 -0.25
C ALA A 17 -26.45 0.89 -1.61
N SER A 18 -27.45 1.77 -1.58
CA SER A 18 -27.95 2.49 -2.75
C SER A 18 -27.83 3.99 -2.50
N VAL A 19 -27.40 4.72 -3.54
CA VAL A 19 -27.27 6.18 -3.52
C VAL A 19 -27.88 6.79 -4.76
N PHE A 20 -28.48 7.96 -4.56
CA PHE A 20 -28.85 8.88 -5.62
C PHE A 20 -27.73 9.87 -5.89
N TYR A 21 -27.53 10.21 -7.16
CA TYR A 21 -26.52 11.17 -7.58
C TYR A 21 -26.94 11.88 -8.88
N ARG A 22 -26.33 13.01 -9.19
CA ARG A 22 -26.56 13.72 -10.45
C ARG A 22 -25.67 13.17 -11.55
N LYS A 23 -26.27 12.73 -12.66
CA LYS A 23 -25.51 12.27 -13.84
C LYS A 23 -24.67 13.40 -14.41
N GLY A 24 -23.40 13.12 -14.68
CA GLY A 24 -22.45 14.07 -15.27
C GLY A 24 -21.56 14.82 -14.26
N GLU A 25 -21.87 14.77 -12.97
CA GLU A 25 -21.12 15.51 -11.92
C GLU A 25 -19.99 14.67 -11.26
N ASN A 26 -19.57 13.54 -11.87
CA ASN A 26 -18.42 12.71 -11.50
C ASN A 26 -18.30 12.31 -10.00
N PHE A 27 -19.40 12.23 -9.25
CA PHE A 27 -19.35 11.89 -7.82
C PHE A 27 -19.06 10.42 -7.50
N ILE A 28 -19.23 9.51 -8.46
CA ILE A 28 -19.02 8.07 -8.25
C ILE A 28 -18.06 7.54 -9.32
N ASN A 29 -16.94 6.99 -8.87
CA ASN A 29 -16.01 6.28 -9.74
C ASN A 29 -16.14 4.75 -9.53
N PRO A 30 -16.63 3.98 -10.52
CA PRO A 30 -16.67 2.52 -10.45
C PRO A 30 -15.28 1.88 -10.28
N ALA A 31 -14.21 2.55 -10.70
CA ALA A 31 -12.86 2.05 -10.55
C ALA A 31 -12.38 2.01 -9.08
N GLN A 32 -13.09 2.66 -8.17
CA GLN A 32 -12.83 2.68 -6.73
C GLN A 32 -13.59 1.58 -5.96
N VAL A 33 -14.29 0.65 -6.64
CA VAL A 33 -15.02 -0.45 -5.97
C VAL A 33 -14.10 -1.33 -5.11
N VAL A 34 -12.87 -1.60 -5.57
CA VAL A 34 -11.88 -2.37 -4.80
C VAL A 34 -11.49 -1.64 -3.52
N ASN A 35 -11.34 -0.31 -3.59
CA ASN A 35 -11.00 0.54 -2.44
C ASN A 35 -12.12 0.49 -1.38
N ARG A 36 -13.37 0.65 -1.81
CA ARG A 36 -14.53 0.65 -0.91
C ARG A 36 -14.78 -0.73 -0.29
N ASP A 37 -14.73 -1.81 -1.08
CA ASP A 37 -14.83 -3.20 -0.57
C ASP A 37 -13.73 -3.50 0.46
N LEU A 38 -12.48 -3.11 0.15
CA LEU A 38 -11.36 -3.32 1.05
C LEU A 38 -11.55 -2.54 2.36
N SER A 39 -12.08 -1.33 2.30
CA SER A 39 -12.26 -0.49 3.49
C SER A 39 -13.33 -1.05 4.43
N VAL A 40 -14.44 -1.57 3.89
CA VAL A 40 -15.45 -2.28 4.69
C VAL A 40 -14.81 -3.47 5.43
N LEU A 41 -14.05 -4.28 4.70
CA LEU A 41 -13.38 -5.46 5.26
C LEU A 41 -12.34 -5.08 6.34
N VAL A 42 -11.55 -4.03 6.11
CA VAL A 42 -10.55 -3.55 7.08
C VAL A 42 -11.23 -3.01 8.34
N ILE A 43 -12.32 -2.24 8.22
CA ILE A 43 -13.05 -1.70 9.38
C ILE A 43 -13.64 -2.83 10.23
N ARG A 44 -14.21 -3.85 9.58
CA ARG A 44 -14.75 -5.04 10.26
C ARG A 44 -13.69 -5.76 11.09
N GLN A 45 -12.50 -5.97 10.53
CA GLN A 45 -11.39 -6.59 11.28
C GLN A 45 -10.77 -5.64 12.32
N PHE A 46 -10.69 -4.35 12.04
CA PHE A 46 -10.22 -3.36 13.02
C PHE A 46 -11.10 -3.34 14.26
N TRP A 47 -12.42 -3.41 14.09
CA TRP A 47 -13.35 -3.52 15.20
C TRP A 47 -13.06 -4.72 16.11
N GLN A 48 -12.78 -5.89 15.50
CA GLN A 48 -12.39 -7.10 16.24
C GLN A 48 -11.11 -6.92 17.05
N LEU A 49 -10.13 -6.23 16.45
CA LEU A 49 -8.88 -5.90 17.13
C LEU A 49 -9.12 -4.99 18.35
N VAL A 50 -9.87 -3.91 18.18
CA VAL A 50 -10.21 -2.97 19.26
C VAL A 50 -10.94 -3.68 20.40
N ARG A 51 -11.88 -4.59 20.09
CA ARG A 51 -12.55 -5.42 21.09
C ARG A 51 -11.58 -6.27 21.88
N SER A 52 -10.72 -7.02 21.18
CA SER A 52 -9.73 -7.88 21.84
C SER A 52 -8.76 -7.08 22.72
N GLU A 53 -8.39 -5.87 22.30
CA GLU A 53 -7.55 -4.97 23.10
C GLU A 53 -8.28 -4.52 24.38
N ARG A 54 -9.54 -4.08 24.30
CA ARG A 54 -10.33 -3.67 25.47
C ARG A 54 -10.58 -4.82 26.45
N GLU A 55 -10.90 -6.01 25.94
CA GLU A 55 -11.07 -7.23 26.75
C GLU A 55 -9.79 -7.58 27.53
N LYS A 56 -8.61 -7.45 26.91
CA LYS A 56 -7.31 -7.67 27.57
C LYS A 56 -7.02 -6.63 28.67
N HIS A 57 -7.54 -5.42 28.54
CA HIS A 57 -7.40 -4.37 29.55
C HIS A 57 -8.45 -4.44 30.66
N GLY A 58 -9.31 -5.48 30.67
CA GLY A 58 -10.29 -5.69 31.73
C GLY A 58 -11.53 -4.78 31.63
N GLU A 59 -11.74 -4.13 30.48
CA GLU A 59 -12.96 -3.35 30.18
C GLU A 59 -14.12 -4.29 29.80
N ASN A 60 -14.42 -5.24 30.68
CA ASN A 60 -15.50 -6.21 30.51
C ASN A 60 -16.80 -5.65 31.10
N GLY A 61 -17.55 -4.89 30.30
CA GLY A 61 -18.88 -4.46 30.71
C GLY A 61 -19.43 -3.26 29.97
N THR A 62 -20.49 -3.53 29.20
CA THR A 62 -21.53 -2.60 28.71
C THR A 62 -21.17 -1.69 27.53
N ALA A 63 -22.03 -1.73 26.51
CA ALA A 63 -21.97 -0.96 25.26
C ALA A 63 -20.73 -1.23 24.38
N SER A 64 -20.88 -2.28 23.55
CA SER A 64 -20.30 -2.48 22.21
C SER A 64 -19.19 -1.49 21.86
N ALA A 65 -17.97 -1.99 21.58
CA ALA A 65 -16.80 -1.23 21.10
C ALA A 65 -17.04 -0.54 19.74
N LYS A 66 -18.13 0.21 19.63
CA LYS A 66 -18.59 0.87 18.45
C LYS A 66 -17.63 1.98 18.12
N LEU A 67 -17.53 2.24 16.83
CA LEU A 67 -16.55 3.13 16.26
C LEU A 67 -17.19 4.49 15.95
N HIS A 68 -16.43 5.54 16.21
CA HIS A 68 -16.67 6.90 15.73
C HIS A 68 -15.86 7.09 14.47
N VAL A 69 -16.53 7.29 13.34
CA VAL A 69 -15.91 7.30 12.01
C VAL A 69 -16.05 8.68 11.37
N LEU A 70 -15.01 9.13 10.68
CA LEU A 70 -15.06 10.28 9.79
C LEU A 70 -14.76 9.84 8.36
N GLU A 71 -15.73 10.03 7.46
CA GLU A 71 -15.46 10.10 6.03
C GLU A 71 -15.23 11.57 5.67
N ALA A 72 -13.97 11.96 5.49
CA ALA A 72 -13.60 13.38 5.41
C ALA A 72 -13.99 14.05 4.08
N LEU A 73 -14.05 13.29 2.98
CA LEU A 73 -14.42 13.76 1.64
C LEU A 73 -15.43 12.78 1.02
N SER A 74 -16.71 13.04 1.25
CA SER A 74 -17.76 12.03 1.13
C SER A 74 -18.50 12.00 -0.22
N ALA A 75 -18.46 13.10 -0.98
CA ALA A 75 -19.14 13.26 -2.27
C ALA A 75 -20.64 12.88 -2.21
N THR A 76 -21.00 11.64 -2.53
CA THR A 76 -22.39 11.15 -2.46
C THR A 76 -22.79 10.58 -1.11
N GLY A 77 -21.84 10.30 -0.20
CA GLY A 77 -22.10 9.52 1.01
C GLY A 77 -22.06 8.01 0.79
N LEU A 78 -21.68 7.52 -0.39
CA LEU A 78 -21.70 6.09 -0.71
C LEU A 78 -20.86 5.26 0.28
N ARG A 79 -19.64 5.71 0.60
CA ARG A 79 -18.75 4.95 1.49
C ARG A 79 -19.27 4.97 2.93
N ALA A 80 -19.73 6.11 3.45
CA ALA A 80 -20.40 6.17 4.75
C ALA A 80 -21.62 5.24 4.83
N LEU A 81 -22.47 5.23 3.79
CA LEU A 81 -23.63 4.34 3.73
C LEU A 81 -23.22 2.87 3.67
N ARG A 82 -22.21 2.52 2.89
CA ARG A 82 -21.65 1.16 2.87
C ARG A 82 -21.14 0.76 4.25
N TYR A 83 -20.43 1.64 4.96
CA TYR A 83 -19.97 1.33 6.31
C TYR A 83 -21.12 1.07 7.29
N CYS A 84 -22.20 1.86 7.23
CA CYS A 84 -23.39 1.65 8.05
C CYS A 84 -24.21 0.40 7.66
N ARG A 85 -24.27 0.07 6.36
CA ARG A 85 -25.07 -1.05 5.85
C ARG A 85 -24.35 -2.40 5.94
N GLU A 86 -23.03 -2.37 5.83
CA GLU A 86 -22.20 -3.58 5.74
C GLU A 86 -21.45 -3.85 7.05
N THR A 87 -21.65 -2.99 8.06
CA THR A 87 -21.20 -3.20 9.44
C THR A 87 -22.24 -2.64 10.42
N ASN A 88 -22.41 -3.26 11.59
CA ASN A 88 -23.18 -2.70 12.73
C ASN A 88 -22.27 -2.21 13.86
N CYS A 89 -20.97 -2.08 13.58
CA CYS A 89 -19.95 -1.72 14.55
C CYS A 89 -19.73 -0.21 14.68
N ILE A 90 -20.56 0.62 14.04
CA ILE A 90 -20.43 2.08 14.04
C ILE A 90 -21.50 2.67 14.94
N GLU A 91 -21.09 3.53 15.87
CA GLU A 91 -22.01 4.33 16.68
C GLU A 91 -22.36 5.61 15.94
N ARG A 92 -21.36 6.25 15.36
CA ARG A 92 -21.50 7.51 14.65
C ARG A 92 -20.55 7.58 13.48
N ILE A 93 -21.03 7.99 12.32
CA ILE A 93 -20.22 8.35 11.17
C ILE A 93 -20.55 9.76 10.69
N VAL A 94 -19.52 10.58 10.52
CA VAL A 94 -19.63 11.89 9.89
C VAL A 94 -19.31 11.74 8.40
N ALA A 95 -20.28 12.07 7.55
CA ALA A 95 -20.10 12.16 6.10
C ALA A 95 -19.87 13.63 5.73
N ASN A 96 -18.61 14.03 5.61
CA ASN A 96 -18.21 15.41 5.39
C ASN A 96 -17.92 15.69 3.91
N ASP A 97 -18.38 16.83 3.40
CA ASP A 97 -17.88 17.39 2.14
C ASP A 97 -17.82 18.92 2.21
N ILE A 98 -16.92 19.54 1.44
CA ILE A 98 -16.83 21.00 1.36
C ILE A 98 -17.87 21.58 0.40
N ASP A 99 -18.30 20.81 -0.60
CA ASP A 99 -19.27 21.25 -1.60
C ASP A 99 -20.70 21.19 -1.03
N PRO A 100 -21.43 22.32 -0.93
CA PRO A 100 -22.82 22.33 -0.48
C PRO A 100 -23.74 21.46 -1.34
N GLN A 101 -23.42 21.22 -2.61
CA GLN A 101 -24.18 20.33 -3.48
C GLN A 101 -23.96 18.86 -3.11
N ALA A 102 -22.72 18.46 -2.83
CA ALA A 102 -22.39 17.15 -2.29
C ALA A 102 -23.10 16.93 -0.95
N HIS A 103 -23.04 17.90 -0.04
CA HIS A 103 -23.80 17.85 1.22
C HIS A 103 -25.32 17.66 1.00
N THR A 104 -25.90 18.37 0.03
CA THR A 104 -27.32 18.19 -0.32
C THR A 104 -27.62 16.77 -0.79
N ILE A 105 -26.72 16.17 -1.58
CA ILE A 105 -26.83 14.78 -2.03
C ILE A 105 -26.70 13.81 -0.85
N ILE A 106 -25.76 14.03 0.07
CA ILE A 106 -25.59 13.22 1.29
C ILE A 106 -26.86 13.26 2.13
N CYS A 107 -27.43 14.45 2.38
CA CYS A 107 -28.69 14.60 3.09
C CYS A 107 -29.84 13.86 2.39
N ARG A 108 -29.93 13.96 1.06
CA ARG A 108 -30.94 13.24 0.29
C ARG A 108 -30.78 11.73 0.40
N ASN A 109 -29.55 11.22 0.31
CA ASN A 109 -29.29 9.79 0.44
C ASN A 109 -29.56 9.29 1.86
N LEU A 110 -29.33 10.12 2.89
CA LEU A 110 -29.75 9.81 4.26
C LEU A 110 -31.27 9.75 4.40
N GLN A 111 -32.02 10.66 3.77
CA GLN A 111 -33.49 10.62 3.79
C GLN A 111 -34.05 9.31 3.23
N GLU A 112 -33.42 8.77 2.18
CA GLU A 112 -33.77 7.48 1.56
C GLU A 112 -33.28 6.27 2.40
N ASN A 113 -32.47 6.52 3.43
CA ASN A 113 -31.93 5.55 4.38
C ASN A 113 -32.26 6.00 5.83
N ALA A 114 -33.50 6.43 6.08
CA ALA A 114 -33.90 7.13 7.32
C ALA A 114 -33.67 6.32 8.62
N ASP A 115 -33.53 5.00 8.53
CA ASP A 115 -33.14 4.14 9.66
C ASP A 115 -31.70 4.37 10.13
N LEU A 116 -30.88 5.09 9.36
CA LEU A 116 -29.52 5.48 9.70
C LEU A 116 -29.41 6.88 10.32
N ASN A 117 -30.51 7.60 10.55
CA ASN A 117 -30.50 8.98 11.06
C ASN A 117 -29.77 9.14 12.41
N GLU A 118 -29.77 8.10 13.26
CA GLU A 118 -29.08 8.12 14.56
C GLU A 118 -27.56 7.83 14.45
N ILE A 119 -27.11 7.35 13.29
CA ILE A 119 -25.73 6.88 13.07
C ILE A 119 -24.98 7.81 12.11
N LEU A 120 -25.59 8.16 10.97
CA LEU A 120 -24.96 8.95 9.90
C LEU A 120 -25.29 10.42 10.04
N VAL A 121 -24.24 11.25 10.08
CA VAL A 121 -24.33 12.69 10.27
C VAL A 121 -23.75 13.38 9.04
N PRO A 122 -24.59 13.97 8.18
CA PRO A 122 -24.12 14.82 7.09
C PRO A 122 -23.44 16.08 7.64
N ASN A 123 -22.31 16.48 7.07
CA ASN A 123 -21.62 17.70 7.45
C ASN A 123 -21.11 18.44 6.21
N CYS A 124 -21.22 19.77 6.23
CA CYS A 124 -20.72 20.64 5.16
C CYS A 124 -19.58 21.50 5.69
N ALA A 125 -18.34 21.05 5.57
CA ALA A 125 -17.18 21.79 6.03
C ALA A 125 -15.91 21.44 5.25
N ASP A 126 -14.95 22.36 5.27
CA ASP A 126 -13.58 22.05 4.86
C ASP A 126 -13.00 20.96 5.78
N ALA A 127 -12.55 19.86 5.18
CA ALA A 127 -12.09 18.68 5.91
C ALA A 127 -10.87 18.98 6.80
N TYR A 128 -9.97 19.88 6.36
CA TYR A 128 -8.82 20.27 7.17
C TYR A 128 -9.28 21.01 8.43
N ALA A 129 -10.10 22.05 8.28
CA ALA A 129 -10.62 22.83 9.39
C ALA A 129 -11.47 21.99 10.35
N TYR A 130 -12.31 21.10 9.80
CA TYR A 130 -13.13 20.18 10.59
C TYR A 130 -12.28 19.23 11.42
N MET A 131 -11.26 18.59 10.85
CA MET A 131 -10.37 17.73 11.63
C MET A 131 -9.51 18.53 12.61
N ALA A 132 -9.04 19.73 12.23
CA ALA A 132 -8.22 20.57 13.09
C ALA A 132 -8.95 21.09 14.35
N SER A 133 -10.29 21.17 14.30
CA SER A 133 -11.12 21.53 15.46
C SER A 133 -11.44 20.35 16.39
N HIS A 134 -10.96 19.15 16.06
CA HIS A 134 -11.12 17.93 16.85
C HIS A 134 -9.77 17.40 17.33
N SER A 135 -9.77 16.71 18.46
CA SER A 135 -8.60 16.00 19.01
C SER A 135 -9.08 14.68 19.59
N ASP A 136 -8.41 13.58 19.28
CA ASP A 136 -8.71 12.24 19.84
C ASP A 136 -10.20 11.88 19.81
N THR A 137 -10.87 12.22 18.71
CA THR A 137 -12.33 12.08 18.57
C THR A 137 -12.70 10.84 17.78
N PHE A 138 -11.97 10.51 16.73
CA PHE A 138 -12.36 9.46 15.79
C PHE A 138 -11.55 8.18 15.99
N ASP A 139 -12.22 7.03 15.99
CA ASP A 139 -11.56 5.71 15.95
C ASP A 139 -11.11 5.37 14.53
N VAL A 140 -11.83 5.86 13.52
CA VAL A 140 -11.50 5.67 12.09
C VAL A 140 -11.62 7.00 11.35
N ILE A 141 -10.59 7.35 10.57
CA ILE A 141 -10.64 8.47 9.63
C ILE A 141 -10.33 7.94 8.23
N ASP A 142 -11.21 8.19 7.26
CA ASP A 142 -10.98 7.88 5.85
C ASP A 142 -10.75 9.15 5.02
N LEU A 143 -9.55 9.25 4.46
CA LEU A 143 -9.12 10.30 3.55
C LEU A 143 -9.07 9.76 2.12
N ASP A 144 -10.03 10.16 1.28
CA ASP A 144 -10.11 9.76 -0.14
C ASP A 144 -10.22 10.96 -1.10
N PRO A 145 -9.26 11.91 -1.10
CA PRO A 145 -9.33 13.09 -1.93
C PRO A 145 -8.98 12.82 -3.40
N PHE A 146 -9.40 13.74 -4.28
CA PHE A 146 -8.84 13.83 -5.62
C PHE A 146 -7.38 14.32 -5.56
N GLY A 147 -6.46 13.53 -6.10
CA GLY A 147 -5.02 13.79 -6.05
C GLY A 147 -4.37 13.29 -4.76
N SER A 148 -3.79 14.20 -3.97
CA SER A 148 -2.95 13.85 -2.81
C SER A 148 -3.72 14.06 -1.50
N ALA A 149 -3.51 13.18 -0.54
CA ALA A 149 -4.03 13.33 0.83
C ALA A 149 -3.12 14.12 1.77
N VAL A 150 -1.92 14.53 1.32
CA VAL A 150 -0.89 15.08 2.22
C VAL A 150 -1.36 16.30 3.02
N SER A 151 -2.15 17.19 2.41
CA SER A 151 -2.69 18.37 3.08
C SER A 151 -3.57 18.04 4.28
N PHE A 152 -4.19 16.86 4.29
CA PHE A 152 -5.12 16.43 5.33
C PHE A 152 -4.46 15.58 6.42
N LEU A 153 -3.19 15.17 6.26
CA LEU A 153 -2.53 14.23 7.16
C LEU A 153 -2.28 14.81 8.55
N ASP A 154 -1.81 16.05 8.65
CA ASP A 154 -1.52 16.69 9.95
C ASP A 154 -2.77 16.79 10.86
N PRO A 155 -3.90 17.38 10.41
CA PRO A 155 -5.08 17.43 11.26
C PRO A 155 -5.70 16.04 11.48
N ALA A 156 -5.63 15.11 10.53
CA ALA A 156 -6.12 13.74 10.72
C ALA A 156 -5.37 12.99 11.83
N VAL A 157 -4.03 13.12 11.87
CA VAL A 157 -3.17 12.53 12.91
C VAL A 157 -3.50 13.06 14.31
N ARG A 158 -3.99 14.30 14.42
CA ARG A 158 -4.42 14.90 15.70
C ARG A 158 -5.84 14.50 16.09
N ALA A 159 -6.74 14.44 15.12
CA ALA A 159 -8.15 14.14 15.34
C ALA A 159 -8.42 12.65 15.65
N ILE A 160 -7.54 11.75 15.19
CA ILE A 160 -7.67 10.31 15.42
C ILE A 160 -7.27 9.93 16.84
N ARG A 161 -7.94 8.94 17.44
CA ARG A 161 -7.62 8.41 18.77
C ARG A 161 -6.35 7.56 18.77
N HIS A 162 -5.79 7.36 19.96
CA HIS A 162 -4.77 6.35 20.23
C HIS A 162 -5.19 4.98 19.68
N GLY A 163 -4.32 4.35 18.89
CA GLY A 163 -4.60 3.06 18.27
C GLY A 163 -5.67 3.10 17.18
N GLY A 164 -6.15 4.28 16.78
CA GLY A 164 -7.18 4.46 15.76
C GLY A 164 -6.66 4.12 14.35
N LEU A 165 -7.60 3.82 13.45
CA LEU A 165 -7.35 3.44 12.06
C LEU A 165 -7.43 4.64 11.12
N LEU A 166 -6.30 5.01 10.50
CA LEU A 166 -6.24 6.02 9.45
C LEU A 166 -6.20 5.32 8.09
N CYS A 167 -7.21 5.56 7.26
CA CYS A 167 -7.30 5.06 5.90
C CYS A 167 -6.97 6.20 4.93
N VAL A 168 -5.98 6.02 4.05
CA VAL A 168 -5.50 7.09 3.16
C VAL A 168 -5.43 6.60 1.72
N THR A 169 -6.09 7.32 0.81
CA THR A 169 -5.94 7.17 -0.64
C THR A 169 -5.18 8.35 -1.23
N CYS A 170 -4.21 8.07 -2.10
CA CYS A 170 -3.63 9.07 -3.01
C CYS A 170 -3.79 8.60 -4.46
N THR A 171 -4.30 9.46 -5.33
CA THR A 171 -4.53 9.20 -6.77
C THR A 171 -3.56 9.97 -7.67
N ASP A 172 -2.60 10.73 -7.11
CA ASP A 172 -1.62 11.53 -7.86
C ASP A 172 -0.38 10.73 -8.32
N SER A 173 -0.61 9.57 -8.93
CA SER A 173 0.45 8.64 -9.38
C SER A 173 1.50 9.25 -10.32
N ARG A 174 1.16 10.32 -11.07
CA ARG A 174 2.17 11.07 -11.85
C ARG A 174 3.25 11.69 -10.97
N VAL A 175 2.87 12.18 -9.79
CA VAL A 175 3.78 12.77 -8.82
C VAL A 175 4.55 11.66 -8.08
N LEU A 176 3.81 10.65 -7.60
CA LEU A 176 4.36 9.56 -6.79
C LEU A 176 5.28 8.60 -7.58
N CYS A 177 5.08 8.45 -8.90
CA CYS A 177 5.86 7.53 -9.74
C CYS A 177 6.90 8.25 -10.62
N GLY A 178 7.45 9.37 -10.15
CA GLY A 178 8.64 9.98 -10.75
C GLY A 178 8.44 10.87 -11.98
N THR A 179 7.20 11.16 -12.42
CA THR A 179 6.99 12.06 -13.58
C THR A 179 7.18 13.55 -13.23
N GLN A 180 6.94 13.93 -11.97
CA GLN A 180 7.02 15.31 -11.50
C GLN A 180 7.77 15.39 -10.16
N PRO A 181 9.10 15.16 -10.15
CA PRO A 181 9.89 15.07 -8.93
C PRO A 181 9.86 16.37 -8.09
N GLU A 182 9.76 17.53 -8.73
CA GLU A 182 9.62 18.84 -8.07
C GLU A 182 8.30 18.96 -7.30
N VAL A 183 7.19 18.47 -7.89
CA VAL A 183 5.88 18.44 -7.23
C VAL A 183 5.90 17.39 -6.10
N CYS A 184 6.59 16.28 -6.31
CA CYS A 184 6.75 15.25 -5.28
C CYS A 184 7.50 15.79 -4.07
N PHE A 185 8.60 16.51 -4.30
CA PHE A 185 9.35 17.15 -3.22
C PHE A 185 8.52 18.19 -2.48
N ALA A 186 7.78 19.04 -3.21
CA ALA A 186 6.93 20.06 -2.60
C ALA A 186 5.81 19.47 -1.72
N ARG A 187 5.24 18.32 -2.10
CA ARG A 187 4.14 17.68 -1.36
C ARG A 187 4.62 16.70 -0.30
N TYR A 188 5.42 15.72 -0.69
CA TYR A 188 5.80 14.58 0.14
C TYR A 188 7.14 14.78 0.86
N HIS A 189 7.83 15.90 0.62
CA HIS A 189 9.17 16.19 1.14
C HIS A 189 10.20 15.09 0.79
N ALA A 190 10.03 14.51 -0.39
CA ALA A 190 10.86 13.44 -0.92
C ALA A 190 10.85 13.48 -2.46
N THR A 191 11.94 13.08 -3.07
CA THR A 191 12.11 13.04 -4.53
C THR A 191 11.73 11.65 -5.06
N SER A 192 10.71 11.59 -5.90
CA SER A 192 10.35 10.37 -6.62
C SER A 192 11.27 10.11 -7.81
N LEU A 193 11.44 8.83 -8.18
CA LEU A 193 12.23 8.38 -9.32
C LEU A 193 11.35 7.70 -10.35
N ALA A 194 11.63 7.95 -11.63
CA ALA A 194 11.05 7.19 -12.73
C ALA A 194 11.77 5.82 -12.83
N ALA A 195 11.56 4.95 -11.83
CA ALA A 195 12.22 3.66 -11.69
C ALA A 195 11.24 2.48 -11.92
N PRO A 196 11.74 1.28 -12.25
CA PRO A 196 10.87 0.10 -12.43
C PRO A 196 10.07 -0.30 -11.18
N TYR A 197 10.51 0.14 -10.00
CA TYR A 197 9.84 -0.08 -8.71
C TYR A 197 9.00 1.12 -8.23
N ALA A 198 8.65 2.05 -9.12
CA ALA A 198 7.92 3.27 -8.79
C ALA A 198 6.58 3.05 -8.08
N HIS A 199 5.90 1.91 -8.30
CA HIS A 199 4.64 1.61 -7.62
C HIS A 199 4.83 1.34 -6.12
N GLU A 200 5.91 0.66 -5.74
CA GLU A 200 6.26 0.51 -4.32
C GLU A 200 6.82 1.83 -3.75
N GLU A 201 7.57 2.58 -4.56
CA GLU A 201 8.03 3.92 -4.20
C GLU A 201 6.88 4.84 -3.80
N ALA A 202 5.80 4.84 -4.60
CA ALA A 202 4.59 5.59 -4.33
C ALA A 202 4.00 5.27 -2.94
N ILE A 203 3.93 3.97 -2.59
CA ILE A 203 3.44 3.53 -1.29
C ILE A 203 4.35 4.05 -0.16
N ARG A 204 5.68 3.92 -0.34
CA ARG A 204 6.67 4.33 0.65
C ARG A 204 6.75 5.84 0.84
N LEU A 205 6.43 6.63 -0.19
CA LEU A 205 6.28 8.08 -0.11
C LEU A 205 5.07 8.48 0.74
N VAL A 206 3.91 7.84 0.52
CA VAL A 206 2.69 8.11 1.30
C VAL A 206 2.90 7.71 2.77
N LEU A 207 3.43 6.52 3.05
CA LEU A 207 3.76 6.09 4.41
C LEU A 207 4.80 7.01 5.07
N GLY A 208 5.79 7.47 4.31
CA GLY A 208 6.78 8.44 4.78
C GLY A 208 6.15 9.77 5.18
N ALA A 209 5.23 10.30 4.39
CA ALA A 209 4.49 11.52 4.69
C ALA A 209 3.61 11.38 5.93
N ILE A 210 2.89 10.26 6.09
CA ILE A 210 2.09 9.99 7.29
C ILE A 210 2.98 9.93 8.53
N ALA A 211 4.08 9.17 8.47
CA ALA A 211 5.00 9.05 9.59
C ALA A 211 5.63 10.40 9.97
N GLN A 212 5.98 11.24 8.99
CA GLN A 212 6.50 12.58 9.26
C GLN A 212 5.51 13.45 10.03
N GLN A 213 4.21 13.42 9.66
CA GLN A 213 3.20 14.18 10.40
C GLN A 213 2.94 13.57 11.79
N ALA A 214 2.82 12.24 11.90
CA ALA A 214 2.65 11.54 13.17
C ALA A 214 3.76 11.88 14.18
N ASN A 215 5.01 11.81 13.74
CA ASN A 215 6.16 12.02 14.61
C ASN A 215 6.24 13.43 15.21
N ARG A 216 5.76 14.46 14.49
CA ARG A 216 5.73 15.85 14.99
C ARG A 216 4.83 15.99 16.22
N HIS A 217 3.85 15.11 16.36
CA HIS A 217 2.93 15.05 17.49
C HIS A 217 3.34 14.00 18.54
N GLY A 218 4.53 13.40 18.41
CA GLY A 218 4.98 12.32 19.30
C GLY A 218 4.21 11.01 19.10
N ARG A 219 3.60 10.82 17.92
CA ARG A 219 2.83 9.64 17.55
C ARG A 219 3.55 8.78 16.52
N HIS A 220 3.46 7.46 16.64
CA HIS A 220 4.05 6.50 15.71
C HIS A 220 2.98 5.90 14.80
N MET A 221 3.31 5.77 13.52
CA MET A 221 2.46 5.11 12.52
C MET A 221 2.85 3.63 12.37
N GLU A 222 1.87 2.73 12.48
CA GLU A 222 2.00 1.30 12.21
C GLU A 222 1.24 0.92 10.92
N PRO A 223 1.91 0.52 9.83
CA PRO A 223 1.24 0.03 8.63
C PRO A 223 0.54 -1.32 8.86
N LEU A 224 -0.74 -1.41 8.51
CA LEU A 224 -1.51 -2.66 8.51
C LEU A 224 -1.52 -3.29 7.10
N LEU A 225 -1.90 -2.49 6.10
CA LEU A 225 -2.01 -2.91 4.70
C LEU A 225 -1.75 -1.70 3.79
N SER A 226 -0.89 -1.84 2.78
CA SER A 226 -0.43 -0.73 1.95
C SER A 226 -0.29 -1.15 0.49
N LEU A 227 -1.23 -0.77 -0.36
CA LEU A 227 -1.37 -1.29 -1.71
C LEU A 227 -1.28 -0.18 -2.77
N TYR A 228 -0.69 -0.50 -3.91
CA TYR A 228 -0.88 0.25 -5.14
C TYR A 228 -1.87 -0.52 -6.03
N ILE A 229 -3.02 0.08 -6.30
CA ILE A 229 -4.14 -0.54 -7.01
C ILE A 229 -4.46 0.31 -8.23
N ASP A 230 -4.20 -0.24 -9.42
CA ASP A 230 -4.40 0.42 -10.73
C ASP A 230 -3.65 1.73 -10.89
N PHE A 231 -4.21 2.80 -10.34
CA PHE A 231 -3.75 4.19 -10.50
C PHE A 231 -3.72 4.96 -9.19
N TYR A 232 -3.92 4.29 -8.04
CA TYR A 232 -3.93 4.92 -6.73
C TYR A 232 -3.17 4.09 -5.69
N VAL A 233 -2.64 4.78 -4.69
CA VAL A 233 -2.10 4.20 -3.46
C VAL A 233 -3.22 4.18 -2.42
N ARG A 234 -3.40 3.06 -1.73
CA ARG A 234 -4.32 2.91 -0.60
C ARG A 234 -3.57 2.30 0.57
N VAL A 235 -3.47 3.03 1.68
CA VAL A 235 -2.80 2.56 2.90
C VAL A 235 -3.75 2.62 4.09
N PHE A 236 -3.63 1.64 4.96
CA PHE A 236 -4.33 1.51 6.23
C PHE A 236 -3.29 1.43 7.32
N VAL A 237 -3.30 2.39 8.24
CA VAL A 237 -2.29 2.51 9.30
C VAL A 237 -2.95 2.76 10.64
N ARG A 238 -2.35 2.27 11.71
CA ARG A 238 -2.71 2.68 13.07
C ARG A 238 -1.83 3.81 13.54
N ILE A 239 -2.41 4.75 14.28
CA ILE A 239 -1.68 5.86 14.88
C ILE A 239 -1.63 5.65 16.39
N HIS A 240 -0.43 5.55 16.95
CA HIS A 240 -0.20 5.23 18.36
C HIS A 240 0.51 6.37 19.07
N ASP A 241 0.14 6.63 20.32
CA ASP A 241 0.90 7.51 21.22
C ASP A 241 2.11 6.77 21.78
N ASP A 242 3.21 6.78 21.03
CA ASP A 242 4.45 6.13 21.43
C ASP A 242 5.66 6.98 21.04
N ARG A 243 6.09 7.83 21.97
CA ARG A 243 7.27 8.69 21.80
C ARG A 243 8.56 7.89 21.62
N ALA A 244 8.66 6.68 22.18
CA ALA A 244 9.85 5.85 22.02
C ALA A 244 9.91 5.25 20.61
N ALA A 245 8.79 4.76 20.09
CA ALA A 245 8.71 4.26 18.72
C ALA A 245 8.95 5.35 17.66
N VAL A 246 8.57 6.60 17.94
CA VAL A 246 8.89 7.76 17.07
C VAL A 246 10.39 7.87 16.81
N LEU A 247 11.23 7.67 17.84
CA LEU A 247 12.69 7.75 17.68
C LEU A 247 13.22 6.68 16.72
N ASN A 248 12.59 5.51 16.68
CA ASN A 248 12.98 4.42 15.77
C ASN A 248 12.69 4.73 14.29
N GLN A 249 11.91 5.78 13.98
CA GLN A 249 11.57 6.13 12.60
C GLN A 249 12.81 6.44 11.75
N VAL A 250 13.88 6.96 12.34
CA VAL A 250 15.13 7.27 11.62
C VAL A 250 15.74 6.03 10.96
N ALA A 251 15.59 4.85 11.58
CA ALA A 251 16.04 3.57 11.01
C ALA A 251 15.10 3.03 9.93
N LYS A 252 13.84 3.50 9.91
CA LYS A 252 12.82 3.17 8.91
C LYS A 252 12.70 4.23 7.82
N THR A 253 13.67 5.13 7.68
CA THR A 253 13.67 6.22 6.70
C THR A 253 15.00 6.23 5.96
N GLY A 254 15.00 6.40 4.64
CA GLY A 254 16.23 6.45 3.87
C GLY A 254 16.07 6.75 2.39
N SER A 255 17.19 6.99 1.73
CA SER A 255 17.25 7.33 0.32
C SER A 255 17.65 6.13 -0.53
N ILE A 256 17.44 6.21 -1.84
CA ILE A 256 17.90 5.22 -2.80
C ILE A 256 18.89 5.85 -3.76
N TYR A 257 20.02 5.19 -3.95
CA TYR A 257 20.91 5.42 -5.09
C TYR A 257 20.47 4.50 -6.23
N HIS A 258 20.05 5.07 -7.36
CA HIS A 258 19.55 4.34 -8.53
C HIS A 258 20.48 4.54 -9.73
N CYS A 259 20.87 3.45 -10.38
CA CYS A 259 21.65 3.49 -11.61
C CYS A 259 20.73 3.64 -12.82
N MET A 260 20.86 4.73 -13.57
CA MET A 260 20.04 4.98 -14.76
C MET A 260 20.28 4.00 -15.92
N ASP A 261 21.39 3.27 -15.93
CA ASP A 261 21.76 2.37 -17.03
C ASP A 261 21.19 0.96 -16.83
N CYS A 262 21.51 0.32 -15.70
CA CYS A 262 21.06 -1.05 -15.43
C CYS A 262 19.85 -1.14 -14.48
N SER A 263 19.34 0.01 -14.01
CA SER A 263 18.23 0.11 -13.03
C SER A 263 18.47 -0.59 -11.69
N SER A 264 19.72 -0.95 -11.40
CA SER A 264 20.14 -1.41 -10.07
C SER A 264 20.04 -0.29 -9.05
N TYR A 265 19.82 -0.65 -7.79
CA TYR A 265 19.66 0.33 -6.72
C TYR A 265 20.30 -0.12 -5.41
N TRP A 266 20.62 0.86 -4.57
CA TRP A 266 21.18 0.67 -3.23
C TRP A 266 20.44 1.57 -2.25
N VAL A 267 20.06 0.98 -1.11
CA VAL A 267 19.30 1.68 -0.07
C VAL A 267 20.28 2.28 0.94
N GLN A 268 20.19 3.59 1.16
CA GLN A 268 20.89 4.33 2.21
C GLN A 268 19.91 4.67 3.33
N PRO A 269 19.85 3.90 4.43
CA PRO A 269 19.07 4.30 5.59
C PRO A 269 19.67 5.57 6.22
N LEU A 270 18.86 6.34 6.96
CA LEU A 270 19.34 7.49 7.73
C LEU A 270 19.84 7.09 9.12
N GLY A 271 19.28 6.02 9.69
CA GLY A 271 19.66 5.46 10.98
C GLY A 271 19.84 3.96 10.96
N ARG A 272 20.50 3.43 11.99
CA ARG A 272 20.63 2.00 12.26
C ARG A 272 20.39 1.72 13.74
N ILE A 273 19.83 0.55 14.02
CA ILE A 273 19.66 0.04 15.37
C ILE A 273 20.91 -0.77 15.74
N LYS A 274 21.64 -0.36 16.78
CA LYS A 274 22.72 -1.15 17.37
C LYS A 274 22.13 -2.00 18.49
N THR A 275 22.07 -3.31 18.27
CA THR A 275 21.79 -4.26 19.35
C THR A 275 22.94 -4.22 20.35
N ALA A 276 22.61 -3.99 21.63
CA ALA A 276 23.61 -3.99 22.68
C ALA A 276 24.18 -5.42 22.84
N ARG A 277 25.51 -5.58 22.79
CA ARG A 277 26.15 -6.86 23.15
C ARG A 277 25.88 -7.14 24.63
N ALA A 278 25.50 -8.38 24.94
CA ALA A 278 25.30 -8.82 26.31
C ALA A 278 26.60 -8.63 27.10
N THR A 279 26.57 -7.70 28.06
CA THR A 279 27.57 -7.60 29.13
C THR A 279 26.84 -7.87 30.45
N SER A 280 27.57 -8.43 31.41
CA SER A 280 27.06 -9.20 32.55
C SER A 280 26.32 -8.43 33.64
N ASN A 281 25.92 -7.17 33.44
CA ASN A 281 25.26 -6.38 34.49
C ASN A 281 23.88 -5.85 34.10
N CYS A 282 23.03 -5.82 35.12
CA CYS A 282 21.58 -5.76 35.19
C CYS A 282 20.90 -4.43 34.82
N ASP A 283 21.37 -3.73 33.77
CA ASP A 283 20.67 -2.57 33.23
C ASP A 283 19.81 -2.97 32.01
N ALA A 284 18.53 -2.57 32.04
CA ALA A 284 17.55 -2.85 31.00
C ALA A 284 18.12 -2.56 29.61
N LYS A 285 18.35 -3.63 28.84
CA LYS A 285 18.93 -3.59 27.48
C LYS A 285 18.03 -2.74 26.58
N ARG A 286 18.47 -1.52 26.26
CA ARG A 286 17.82 -0.69 25.23
C ARG A 286 18.68 -0.67 23.98
N ASP A 287 18.04 -1.01 22.87
CA ASP A 287 18.58 -0.80 21.54
C ASP A 287 19.03 0.66 21.39
N ARG A 288 20.26 0.87 20.93
CA ARG A 288 20.80 2.22 20.72
C ARG A 288 20.70 2.60 19.26
N LEU A 289 19.98 3.68 18.99
CA LEU A 289 19.95 4.29 17.66
C LEU A 289 21.31 4.93 17.35
N ALA A 290 21.79 4.73 16.13
CA ALA A 290 22.99 5.37 15.62
C ALA A 290 22.73 5.89 14.20
N VAL A 291 23.48 6.92 13.81
CA VAL A 291 23.50 7.39 12.43
C VAL A 291 23.99 6.27 11.51
N ALA A 292 23.36 6.13 10.34
CA ALA A 292 23.79 5.18 9.33
C ALA A 292 25.16 5.54 8.75
N LEU A 293 25.93 4.52 8.35
CA LEU A 293 27.15 4.72 7.56
C LEU A 293 26.75 4.84 6.09
N GLY A 294 27.49 5.63 5.32
CA GLY A 294 27.23 5.83 3.89
C GLY A 294 28.45 6.41 3.16
N PRO A 295 28.44 6.41 1.82
CA PRO A 295 27.38 5.90 0.93
C PRO A 295 27.35 4.36 0.84
N PRO A 296 26.24 3.73 0.38
CA PRO A 296 26.12 2.27 0.30
C PRO A 296 26.75 1.70 -1.00
N VAL A 297 27.16 2.59 -1.89
CA VAL A 297 27.73 2.34 -3.20
C VAL A 297 28.76 3.43 -3.51
N HIS A 298 29.74 3.11 -4.35
CA HIS A 298 30.74 4.08 -4.79
C HIS A 298 30.13 5.11 -5.77
N GLN A 299 30.96 6.04 -6.26
CA GLN A 299 30.57 6.98 -7.33
C GLN A 299 30.28 6.28 -8.67
N HIS A 300 30.57 4.98 -8.77
CA HIS A 300 30.23 4.14 -9.91
C HIS A 300 29.33 2.98 -9.48
N CYS A 301 28.48 2.53 -10.41
CA CYS A 301 27.62 1.37 -10.23
C CYS A 301 28.45 0.08 -10.14
N THR A 302 28.31 -0.71 -9.06
CA THR A 302 29.07 -1.97 -8.89
C THR A 302 28.53 -3.14 -9.74
N VAL A 303 27.49 -2.90 -10.54
CA VAL A 303 26.86 -3.89 -11.41
C VAL A 303 27.23 -3.67 -12.87
N CYS A 304 27.29 -2.42 -13.33
CA CYS A 304 27.57 -2.08 -14.72
C CYS A 304 28.71 -1.06 -14.87
N ASN A 305 29.48 -0.78 -13.82
CA ASN A 305 30.61 0.17 -13.81
C ASN A 305 30.31 1.57 -14.35
N ALA A 306 29.04 1.93 -14.56
CA ALA A 306 28.65 3.23 -15.05
C ALA A 306 29.04 4.31 -14.04
N ARG A 307 29.74 5.34 -14.53
CA ARG A 307 30.17 6.51 -13.76
C ARG A 307 29.21 7.66 -14.02
N ASP A 308 28.90 8.45 -13.01
CA ASP A 308 28.03 9.63 -13.13
C ASP A 308 26.59 9.33 -13.63
N ARG A 309 26.15 8.07 -13.47
CA ARG A 309 24.80 7.58 -13.82
C ARG A 309 23.95 7.24 -12.60
N MET A 310 24.39 7.64 -11.41
CA MET A 310 23.71 7.38 -10.15
C MET A 310 22.84 8.58 -9.78
N VAL A 311 21.52 8.37 -9.69
CA VAL A 311 20.57 9.38 -9.21
C VAL A 311 20.10 9.04 -7.80
N LEU A 312 19.72 10.07 -7.04
CA LEU A 312 19.26 9.93 -5.65
C LEU A 312 17.75 10.16 -5.57
N GLY A 313 17.03 9.25 -4.92
CA GLY A 313 15.61 9.39 -4.60
C GLY A 313 15.35 9.32 -3.09
N GLY A 314 14.17 9.76 -2.68
CA GLY A 314 13.67 9.71 -1.30
C GLY A 314 13.75 11.05 -0.57
N PRO A 315 13.69 11.05 0.78
CA PRO A 315 13.66 9.86 1.63
C PRO A 315 12.34 9.08 1.50
N PHE A 316 12.44 7.76 1.56
CA PHE A 316 11.34 6.81 1.55
C PHE A 316 11.19 6.16 2.92
N TYR A 317 9.97 5.71 3.23
CA TYR A 317 9.76 4.77 4.31
C TYR A 317 10.36 3.40 3.94
N LEU A 318 11.29 2.89 4.74
CA LEU A 318 12.02 1.63 4.54
C LEU A 318 11.49 0.47 5.39
N GLY A 319 10.52 0.72 6.29
CA GLY A 319 9.91 -0.33 7.11
C GLY A 319 8.99 -1.27 6.31
N ALA A 320 8.35 -2.19 7.04
CA ALA A 320 7.37 -3.13 6.50
C ALA A 320 6.15 -2.39 5.94
N LEU A 321 5.67 -2.83 4.77
CA LEU A 321 4.49 -2.24 4.12
C LEU A 321 3.19 -2.75 4.77
N HIS A 322 3.26 -3.92 5.39
CA HIS A 322 2.13 -4.63 5.94
C HIS A 322 2.42 -5.13 7.36
N SER A 323 1.35 -5.35 8.12
CA SER A 323 1.39 -6.27 9.26
C SER A 323 0.98 -7.65 8.75
N LEU A 324 1.94 -8.57 8.56
CA LEU A 324 1.68 -9.88 7.96
C LEU A 324 0.65 -10.70 8.74
N ASP A 325 0.65 -10.60 10.07
CA ASP A 325 -0.33 -11.28 10.92
C ASP A 325 -1.73 -10.69 10.71
N TRP A 326 -1.83 -9.37 10.58
CA TRP A 326 -3.08 -8.69 10.29
C TRP A 326 -3.62 -9.07 8.90
N VAL A 327 -2.78 -9.05 7.86
CA VAL A 327 -3.18 -9.44 6.50
C VAL A 327 -3.55 -10.92 6.44
N ARG A 328 -2.84 -11.79 7.17
CA ARG A 328 -3.19 -13.21 7.28
C ARG A 328 -4.58 -13.40 7.87
N ALA A 329 -4.87 -12.72 8.98
CA ALA A 329 -6.18 -12.77 9.62
C ALA A 329 -7.28 -12.25 8.67
N LEU A 330 -7.05 -11.15 7.95
CA LEU A 330 -8.01 -10.65 6.97
C LEU A 330 -8.32 -11.68 5.89
N ARG A 331 -7.26 -12.29 5.35
CA ARG A 331 -7.37 -13.30 4.30
C ARG A 331 -8.12 -14.53 4.79
N GLN A 332 -7.82 -15.02 6.00
CA GLN A 332 -8.50 -16.16 6.61
C GLN A 332 -9.99 -15.87 6.85
N ALA A 333 -10.32 -14.66 7.29
CA ALA A 333 -11.71 -14.25 7.46
C ALA A 333 -12.46 -14.26 6.12
N LEU A 334 -11.86 -13.71 5.08
CA LEU A 334 -12.44 -13.68 3.72
C LEU A 334 -12.61 -15.09 3.12
N GLU A 335 -11.67 -16.01 3.39
CA GLU A 335 -11.73 -17.39 2.90
C GLU A 335 -12.73 -18.27 3.65
N SER A 336 -12.87 -18.06 4.96
CA SER A 336 -13.82 -18.79 5.81
C SER A 336 -15.23 -18.19 5.81
N GLY A 337 -15.39 -16.96 5.32
CA GLY A 337 -16.64 -16.20 5.42
C GLY A 337 -16.98 -15.80 6.86
N THR A 338 -16.00 -15.81 7.77
CA THR A 338 -16.17 -15.53 9.20
C THR A 338 -15.08 -14.59 9.69
N ASP A 339 -15.43 -13.36 10.01
CA ASP A 339 -14.56 -12.35 10.63
C ASP A 339 -14.85 -12.09 12.10
N ASP A 340 -15.96 -12.63 12.61
CA ASP A 340 -16.39 -12.48 13.98
C ASP A 340 -16.80 -13.82 14.57
N ALA A 341 -16.03 -14.33 15.51
CA ALA A 341 -16.35 -15.57 16.21
C ALA A 341 -17.53 -15.41 17.19
N SER A 342 -17.79 -14.21 17.72
CA SER A 342 -18.90 -13.99 18.64
C SER A 342 -20.24 -13.88 17.91
N GLY A 343 -20.20 -13.57 16.61
CA GLY A 343 -21.38 -13.43 15.78
C GLY A 343 -22.21 -12.20 16.12
N GLU A 344 -21.61 -11.14 16.67
CA GLU A 344 -22.24 -9.84 16.91
C GLU A 344 -22.21 -8.94 15.67
N LEU A 345 -21.18 -9.08 14.83
CA LEU A 345 -21.01 -8.30 13.62
C LEU A 345 -22.06 -8.69 12.58
N ARG A 346 -22.74 -7.68 12.04
CA ARG A 346 -23.83 -7.83 11.06
C ARG A 346 -23.61 -6.95 9.84
N PRO A 347 -24.00 -7.43 8.64
CA PRO A 347 -24.32 -8.84 8.34
C PRO A 347 -23.10 -9.75 8.56
N PRO A 348 -23.28 -11.07 8.79
CA PRO A 348 -22.17 -12.03 8.79
C PRO A 348 -21.39 -11.95 7.47
N LEU A 349 -20.06 -12.11 7.53
CA LEU A 349 -19.22 -11.93 6.34
C LEU A 349 -19.61 -12.89 5.19
N ARG A 350 -20.04 -14.11 5.48
CA ARG A 350 -20.59 -15.06 4.49
C ARG A 350 -21.80 -14.53 3.71
N GLU A 351 -22.63 -13.71 4.35
CA GLU A 351 -23.82 -13.10 3.74
C GLU A 351 -23.43 -11.81 2.99
N LEU A 352 -22.42 -11.09 3.47
CA LEU A 352 -21.89 -9.91 2.78
C LEU A 352 -21.09 -10.27 1.52
N THR A 353 -20.37 -11.37 1.53
CA THR A 353 -19.41 -11.77 0.48
C THR A 353 -20.00 -11.76 -0.95
N PRO A 354 -21.22 -12.28 -1.20
CA PRO A 354 -21.86 -12.20 -2.52
C PRO A 354 -22.10 -10.77 -3.03
N HIS A 355 -22.15 -9.77 -2.14
CA HIS A 355 -22.37 -8.37 -2.47
C HIS A 355 -21.07 -7.59 -2.70
N LEU A 356 -19.91 -8.14 -2.34
CA LEU A 356 -18.60 -7.55 -2.60
C LEU A 356 -18.23 -7.73 -4.07
N ALA A 357 -18.52 -6.73 -4.89
CA ALA A 357 -18.29 -6.77 -6.34
C ALA A 357 -16.81 -7.03 -6.70
N ALA A 358 -15.88 -6.59 -5.85
CA ALA A 358 -14.44 -6.81 -6.01
C ALA A 358 -13.90 -8.01 -5.22
N TYR A 359 -14.74 -8.90 -4.68
CA TYR A 359 -14.33 -10.03 -3.82
C TYR A 359 -13.11 -10.79 -4.34
N LYS A 360 -13.16 -11.30 -5.59
CA LYS A 360 -12.07 -12.08 -6.19
C LYS A 360 -10.77 -11.28 -6.28
N ARG A 361 -10.89 -9.98 -6.54
CA ARG A 361 -9.76 -9.07 -6.70
C ARG A 361 -9.15 -8.69 -5.36
N VAL A 362 -9.97 -8.43 -4.36
CA VAL A 362 -9.52 -8.22 -2.97
C VAL A 362 -8.82 -9.48 -2.45
N GLN A 363 -9.41 -10.66 -2.64
CA GLN A 363 -8.80 -11.94 -2.24
C GLN A 363 -7.43 -12.15 -2.90
N ALA A 364 -7.30 -11.82 -4.19
CA ALA A 364 -6.03 -11.91 -4.91
C ALA A 364 -4.98 -10.93 -4.36
N LEU A 365 -5.36 -9.66 -4.13
CA LEU A 365 -4.48 -8.64 -3.57
C LEU A 365 -4.00 -9.01 -2.15
N LEU A 366 -4.89 -9.48 -1.27
CA LEU A 366 -4.53 -9.91 0.07
C LEU A 366 -3.61 -11.13 0.07
N THR A 367 -3.82 -12.05 -0.87
CA THR A 367 -2.93 -13.21 -1.05
C THR A 367 -1.54 -12.77 -1.47
N LEU A 368 -1.46 -11.87 -2.45
CA LEU A 368 -0.17 -11.33 -2.91
C LEU A 368 0.53 -10.53 -1.81
N ALA A 369 -0.17 -9.65 -1.10
CA ALA A 369 0.37 -8.86 0.00
C ALA A 369 0.91 -9.73 1.14
N HIS A 370 0.22 -10.83 1.49
CA HIS A 370 0.68 -11.76 2.53
C HIS A 370 1.89 -12.60 2.09
N GLU A 371 2.03 -12.90 0.80
CA GLU A 371 3.19 -13.62 0.25
C GLU A 371 4.38 -12.71 -0.10
N GLU A 372 4.16 -11.39 -0.15
CA GLU A 372 5.16 -10.39 -0.50
C GLU A 372 6.16 -10.20 0.64
N LEU A 373 7.46 -10.23 0.33
CA LEU A 373 8.51 -9.96 1.30
C LEU A 373 8.49 -8.48 1.69
N ASP A 374 8.42 -8.21 2.99
CA ASP A 374 8.56 -6.85 3.54
C ASP A 374 10.00 -6.31 3.43
N THR A 375 10.98 -7.20 3.49
CA THR A 375 12.41 -6.86 3.46
C THR A 375 13.18 -7.79 2.51
N PRO A 376 14.11 -7.25 1.69
CA PRO A 376 14.48 -5.83 1.59
C PRO A 376 13.40 -4.97 0.90
N PRO A 377 13.43 -3.64 1.09
CA PRO A 377 12.51 -2.74 0.39
C PRO A 377 12.81 -2.70 -1.12
N PHE A 378 11.78 -2.43 -1.92
CA PHE A 378 11.80 -2.41 -3.38
C PHE A 378 12.05 -3.78 -4.01
N TYR A 379 12.17 -3.83 -5.34
CA TYR A 379 12.33 -5.06 -6.10
C TYR A 379 13.16 -4.88 -7.36
N LEU A 380 13.75 -5.96 -7.87
CA LEU A 380 14.35 -6.00 -9.20
C LEU A 380 13.27 -6.30 -10.23
N HIS A 381 13.10 -5.44 -11.24
CA HIS A 381 12.20 -5.73 -12.35
C HIS A 381 12.94 -6.54 -13.42
N LEU A 382 12.58 -7.82 -13.54
CA LEU A 382 13.32 -8.77 -14.39
C LEU A 382 13.34 -8.40 -15.88
N PRO A 383 12.25 -7.94 -16.50
CA PRO A 383 12.30 -7.49 -17.89
C PRO A 383 13.27 -6.33 -18.12
N THR A 384 13.35 -5.38 -17.19
CA THR A 384 14.33 -4.27 -17.28
C THR A 384 15.76 -4.79 -17.16
N ALA A 385 16.02 -5.72 -16.24
CA ALA A 385 17.34 -6.32 -16.08
C ALA A 385 17.75 -7.14 -17.32
N CYS A 386 16.83 -7.92 -17.90
CA CYS A 386 17.08 -8.70 -19.12
C CYS A 386 17.30 -7.81 -20.34
N LYS A 387 16.58 -6.67 -20.43
CA LYS A 387 16.81 -5.65 -21.46
C LYS A 387 18.23 -5.07 -21.37
N ALA A 388 18.75 -4.84 -20.16
CA ALA A 388 20.14 -4.36 -19.98
C ALA A 388 21.20 -5.41 -20.38
N LEU A 389 20.85 -6.71 -20.38
CA LEU A 389 21.73 -7.83 -20.77
C LEU A 389 21.53 -8.30 -22.22
N HIS A 390 20.56 -7.75 -22.93
CA HIS A 390 20.14 -8.14 -24.28
C HIS A 390 19.75 -9.62 -24.36
N CYS A 391 19.02 -10.11 -23.36
CA CYS A 391 18.55 -11.50 -23.34
C CYS A 391 17.04 -11.58 -23.19
N SER A 392 16.49 -12.74 -23.56
CA SER A 392 15.15 -13.17 -23.17
C SER A 392 15.05 -13.28 -21.65
N MET A 393 13.83 -13.12 -21.14
CA MET A 393 13.56 -13.32 -19.73
C MET A 393 13.56 -14.83 -19.40
N PRO A 394 14.35 -15.31 -18.43
CA PRO A 394 14.24 -16.68 -17.95
C PRO A 394 12.88 -16.89 -17.25
N PRO A 395 12.38 -18.13 -17.15
CA PRO A 395 11.17 -18.41 -16.37
C PRO A 395 11.34 -17.91 -14.92
N LEU A 396 10.42 -17.07 -14.44
CA LEU A 396 10.47 -16.55 -13.06
C LEU A 396 10.53 -17.70 -12.04
N SER A 397 9.81 -18.80 -12.26
CA SER A 397 9.86 -19.98 -11.38
C SER A 397 11.25 -20.60 -11.31
N ALA A 398 12.05 -20.52 -12.37
CA ALA A 398 13.41 -21.03 -12.37
C ALA A 398 14.35 -20.13 -11.56
N ILE A 399 14.29 -18.80 -11.73
CA ILE A 399 15.07 -17.87 -10.89
C ILE A 399 14.73 -18.08 -9.41
N ARG A 400 13.44 -18.15 -9.08
CA ARG A 400 12.98 -18.39 -7.70
C ARG A 400 13.53 -19.70 -7.16
N HIS A 401 13.45 -20.78 -7.94
CA HIS A 401 14.00 -22.09 -7.57
C HIS A 401 15.50 -22.04 -7.31
N ILE A 402 16.28 -21.39 -8.18
CA ILE A 402 17.72 -21.21 -8.01
C ILE A 402 18.00 -20.47 -6.69
N LEU A 403 17.33 -19.34 -6.45
CA LEU A 403 17.53 -18.55 -5.23
C LEU A 403 17.17 -19.34 -3.97
N GLU A 404 16.00 -19.99 -3.95
CA GLU A 404 15.47 -20.69 -2.78
C GLU A 404 16.20 -22.00 -2.50
N ARG A 405 16.41 -22.85 -3.51
CA ARG A 405 16.91 -24.22 -3.31
C ARG A 405 18.41 -24.32 -3.34
N ARG A 406 19.06 -23.50 -4.16
CA ARG A 406 20.51 -23.56 -4.34
C ARG A 406 21.24 -22.64 -3.37
N PHE A 407 20.67 -21.48 -3.07
CA PHE A 407 21.33 -20.46 -2.25
C PHE A 407 20.60 -20.13 -0.95
N GLY A 408 19.42 -20.71 -0.69
CA GLY A 408 18.69 -20.51 0.57
C GLY A 408 18.09 -19.10 0.75
N TYR A 409 18.01 -18.29 -0.31
CA TYR A 409 17.40 -16.98 -0.25
C TYR A 409 15.89 -17.05 -0.39
N ARG A 410 15.18 -16.12 0.25
CA ARG A 410 13.73 -15.99 0.10
C ARG A 410 13.44 -15.11 -1.11
N CYS A 411 12.34 -15.38 -1.79
CA CYS A 411 11.86 -14.50 -2.84
C CYS A 411 10.34 -14.44 -2.93
N SER A 412 9.84 -13.31 -3.43
CA SER A 412 8.43 -13.10 -3.72
C SER A 412 8.27 -12.25 -4.97
N GLN A 413 7.03 -12.16 -5.46
CA GLN A 413 6.61 -11.11 -6.38
C GLN A 413 6.21 -9.86 -5.60
N SER A 414 5.93 -8.77 -6.31
CA SER A 414 5.17 -7.64 -5.75
C SER A 414 3.68 -7.84 -5.99
N HIS A 415 2.81 -7.34 -5.11
CA HIS A 415 1.37 -7.38 -5.33
C HIS A 415 0.91 -6.61 -6.58
N HIS A 416 1.70 -5.64 -7.03
CA HIS A 416 1.38 -4.85 -8.21
C HIS A 416 1.94 -5.46 -9.50
N ASP A 417 3.16 -6.00 -9.45
CA ASP A 417 3.91 -6.39 -10.65
C ASP A 417 4.26 -7.89 -10.63
N PRO A 418 3.68 -8.71 -11.54
CA PRO A 418 3.97 -10.13 -11.63
C PRO A 418 5.40 -10.45 -12.09
N LEU A 419 6.14 -9.49 -12.64
CA LEU A 419 7.51 -9.66 -13.13
C LEU A 419 8.55 -9.05 -12.19
N ALA A 420 8.11 -8.47 -11.07
CA ALA A 420 8.96 -8.04 -9.97
C ALA A 420 9.55 -9.25 -9.22
N LEU A 421 10.83 -9.15 -8.87
CA LEU A 421 11.52 -10.09 -7.99
C LEU A 421 11.98 -9.36 -6.74
N LYS A 422 11.30 -9.63 -5.62
CA LYS A 422 11.77 -9.27 -4.28
C LYS A 422 12.57 -10.43 -3.70
N THR A 423 13.71 -10.13 -3.09
CA THR A 423 14.56 -11.16 -2.48
C THR A 423 15.60 -10.55 -1.56
N ASN A 424 15.98 -11.29 -0.51
CA ASN A 424 17.10 -10.95 0.36
C ASN A 424 18.47 -11.40 -0.20
N ALA A 425 18.51 -11.89 -1.45
CA ALA A 425 19.75 -12.22 -2.12
C ALA A 425 20.59 -10.96 -2.42
N PRO A 426 21.93 -11.02 -2.32
CA PRO A 426 22.80 -9.93 -2.73
C PRO A 426 22.59 -9.56 -4.20
N LEU A 427 22.54 -8.26 -4.49
CA LEU A 427 22.31 -7.75 -5.85
C LEU A 427 23.31 -8.32 -6.88
N ARG A 428 24.59 -8.44 -6.50
CA ARG A 428 25.63 -9.02 -7.40
C ARG A 428 25.37 -10.49 -7.74
N LEU A 429 24.80 -11.26 -6.81
CA LEU A 429 24.40 -12.66 -7.07
C LEU A 429 23.31 -12.71 -8.14
N LEU A 430 22.29 -11.85 -8.03
CA LEU A 430 21.19 -11.77 -9.00
C LEU A 430 21.71 -11.47 -10.41
N TRP A 431 22.59 -10.48 -10.54
CA TRP A 431 23.19 -10.16 -11.83
C TRP A 431 24.12 -11.24 -12.34
N GLY A 432 24.83 -11.97 -11.47
CA GLY A 432 25.59 -13.17 -11.85
C GLY A 432 24.69 -14.25 -12.47
N ILE A 433 23.54 -14.55 -11.85
CA ILE A 433 22.57 -15.53 -12.36
C ILE A 433 22.04 -15.09 -13.73
N LEU A 434 21.62 -13.82 -13.86
CA LEU A 434 21.09 -13.28 -15.12
C LEU A 434 22.15 -13.21 -16.22
N ARG A 435 23.40 -12.89 -15.88
CA ARG A 435 24.51 -12.92 -16.83
C ARG A 435 24.76 -14.34 -17.33
N THR A 436 24.79 -15.34 -16.44
CA THR A 436 24.96 -16.74 -16.84
C THR A 436 23.81 -17.20 -17.74
N TRP A 437 22.57 -16.81 -17.44
CA TRP A 437 21.45 -17.04 -18.35
C TRP A 437 21.68 -16.43 -19.75
N ALA A 438 22.11 -15.17 -19.82
CA ALA A 438 22.39 -14.49 -21.08
C ALA A 438 23.52 -15.15 -21.90
N GLN A 439 24.43 -15.88 -21.25
CA GLN A 439 25.48 -16.68 -21.90
C GLN A 439 24.94 -18.01 -22.43
N LEU A 440 24.02 -18.65 -21.71
CA LEU A 440 23.42 -19.93 -22.07
C LEU A 440 22.34 -19.83 -23.16
N GLU A 441 21.67 -18.67 -23.31
CA GLU A 441 20.66 -18.45 -24.35
C GLU A 441 21.07 -17.32 -25.35
N PRO A 442 22.12 -17.50 -26.17
CA PRO A 442 22.65 -16.43 -27.03
C PRO A 442 21.76 -16.11 -28.24
N THR A 443 20.74 -16.94 -28.54
CA THR A 443 19.96 -16.93 -29.79
C THR A 443 18.75 -16.00 -29.77
N LYS A 444 18.36 -15.44 -28.62
CA LYS A 444 17.23 -14.52 -28.47
C LYS A 444 17.68 -13.17 -27.91
N ARG A 445 18.50 -12.47 -28.68
CA ARG A 445 18.93 -11.12 -28.30
C ARG A 445 17.78 -10.15 -28.42
N THR A 446 17.52 -9.42 -27.34
CA THR A 446 16.61 -8.27 -27.34
C THR A 446 17.40 -7.00 -27.61
N PRO A 447 16.84 -5.98 -28.29
CA PRO A 447 17.54 -4.72 -28.51
C PRO A 447 17.83 -3.99 -27.19
N GLY A 448 19.04 -3.43 -27.07
CA GLY A 448 19.43 -2.56 -25.96
C GLY A 448 20.80 -1.88 -26.21
N PRO A 449 21.32 -1.12 -25.21
CA PRO A 449 22.65 -0.51 -25.30
C PRO A 449 23.78 -1.56 -25.09
N GLU A 450 24.52 -1.90 -26.16
CA GLU A 450 25.59 -2.92 -26.10
C GLU A 450 26.69 -2.57 -25.09
N ASP A 451 26.97 -1.28 -24.95
CA ASP A 451 27.93 -0.76 -23.98
C ASP A 451 27.54 -1.12 -22.53
N VAL A 452 26.25 -1.09 -22.20
CA VAL A 452 25.75 -1.45 -20.86
C VAL A 452 25.93 -2.95 -20.61
N ARG A 453 25.59 -3.78 -21.60
CA ARG A 453 25.72 -5.24 -21.52
C ARG A 453 27.16 -5.66 -21.29
N GLU A 454 28.09 -5.15 -22.08
CA GLU A 454 29.52 -5.44 -21.94
C GLU A 454 30.05 -5.06 -20.57
N ARG A 455 29.68 -3.85 -20.09
CA ARG A 455 30.06 -3.43 -18.74
C ARG A 455 29.49 -4.34 -17.66
N ILE A 456 28.25 -4.82 -17.79
CA ILE A 456 27.67 -5.77 -16.82
C ILE A 456 28.43 -7.10 -16.84
N GLN A 457 28.75 -7.63 -18.03
CA GLN A 457 29.50 -8.87 -18.17
C GLN A 457 30.86 -8.80 -17.50
N GLN A 458 31.59 -7.70 -17.72
CA GLN A 458 32.89 -7.45 -17.09
C GLN A 458 32.76 -7.24 -15.57
N ALA A 459 31.84 -6.37 -15.16
CA ALA A 459 31.67 -5.97 -13.76
C ALA A 459 31.12 -7.07 -12.86
N THR A 460 30.60 -8.17 -13.41
CA THR A 460 30.10 -9.31 -12.63
C THR A 460 30.91 -10.59 -12.87
N ALA A 461 31.97 -10.53 -13.69
CA ALA A 461 32.85 -11.65 -14.07
C ALA A 461 33.37 -12.49 -12.88
N ASP A 462 33.56 -11.87 -11.74
CA ASP A 462 33.99 -12.48 -10.48
C ASP A 462 32.91 -13.35 -9.81
N VAL A 463 31.63 -13.16 -10.14
CA VAL A 463 30.54 -14.00 -9.62
C VAL A 463 30.50 -15.31 -10.42
N GLN A 464 31.11 -16.35 -9.88
CA GLN A 464 31.13 -17.70 -10.46
C GLN A 464 30.31 -18.67 -9.61
N PHE A 465 29.75 -19.70 -10.24
CA PHE A 465 28.91 -20.69 -9.58
C PHE A 465 29.61 -22.04 -9.55
N ASP A 466 29.68 -22.65 -8.36
CA ASP A 466 30.16 -24.01 -8.17
C ASP A 466 29.04 -24.84 -7.49
N PRO A 467 28.50 -25.89 -8.15
CA PRO A 467 28.74 -26.28 -9.55
C PRO A 467 28.31 -25.21 -10.57
N PRO A 468 28.68 -25.23 -11.85
CA PRO A 468 28.14 -24.26 -12.81
C PRO A 468 26.60 -24.26 -12.85
N LEU A 469 25.98 -23.13 -13.25
CA LEU A 469 24.55 -23.12 -13.59
C LEU A 469 24.41 -23.62 -15.03
N GLU A 470 23.54 -24.59 -15.23
CA GLU A 470 23.33 -25.25 -16.52
C GLU A 470 21.95 -24.88 -17.11
N PRO A 471 21.70 -25.09 -18.42
CA PRO A 471 20.38 -24.82 -19.02
C PRO A 471 19.22 -25.53 -18.30
N ALA A 472 19.48 -26.69 -17.69
CA ALA A 472 18.50 -27.45 -16.90
C ALA A 472 18.06 -26.72 -15.61
N ASP A 473 18.90 -25.87 -15.03
CA ASP A 473 18.54 -25.04 -13.87
C ASP A 473 17.48 -23.99 -14.22
N PHE A 474 17.52 -23.51 -15.46
CA PHE A 474 16.61 -22.51 -16.01
C PHE A 474 15.36 -23.11 -16.67
N ALA A 475 15.25 -24.45 -16.71
CA ALA A 475 14.08 -25.11 -17.25
C ALA A 475 12.81 -24.70 -16.48
N ARG A 476 11.68 -24.60 -17.19
CA ARG A 476 10.40 -24.25 -16.58
C ARG A 476 9.98 -25.36 -15.61
N ARG A 477 10.25 -25.16 -14.33
CA ARG A 477 9.82 -26.09 -13.29
C ARG A 477 8.34 -25.86 -12.99
N THR A 478 7.55 -26.92 -13.04
CA THR A 478 6.25 -27.01 -12.40
C THR A 478 6.46 -27.18 -10.90
N THR A 479 7.01 -26.16 -10.23
CA THR A 479 7.11 -26.19 -8.77
C THR A 479 5.70 -26.06 -8.19
N ALA A 480 5.13 -27.19 -7.78
CA ALA A 480 4.18 -27.25 -6.68
C ALA A 480 4.92 -26.87 -5.38
N SER A 481 5.29 -25.60 -5.22
CA SER A 481 5.83 -25.08 -3.97
C SER A 481 5.69 -23.56 -3.87
N SER A 482 4.50 -23.11 -3.53
CA SER A 482 4.30 -22.34 -2.30
C SER A 482 3.02 -22.89 -1.67
N SER A 483 2.98 -22.99 -0.35
CA SER A 483 1.93 -23.60 0.45
C SER A 483 0.56 -22.95 0.26
N SER A 484 -0.17 -23.37 -0.78
CA SER A 484 -1.62 -23.25 -0.86
C SER A 484 -2.19 -24.47 -1.60
N SER A 485 -2.41 -25.54 -0.87
CA SER A 485 -3.37 -26.58 -1.23
C SER A 485 -4.76 -25.94 -1.28
N GLY A 486 -5.15 -25.46 -2.45
CA GLY A 486 -6.42 -24.80 -2.73
C GLY A 486 -6.44 -24.41 -4.19
N ALA A 487 -7.60 -24.51 -4.85
CA ALA A 487 -7.80 -24.27 -6.28
C ALA A 487 -6.98 -23.06 -6.81
N LYS A 488 -6.46 -23.16 -8.05
CA LYS A 488 -5.68 -22.09 -8.73
C LYS A 488 -6.49 -20.79 -8.82
N LYS A 489 -6.49 -19.98 -7.76
CA LYS A 489 -7.12 -18.65 -7.73
C LYS A 489 -6.26 -17.68 -8.57
N PRO A 490 -6.86 -16.90 -9.49
CA PRO A 490 -6.11 -15.95 -10.30
C PRO A 490 -5.53 -14.84 -9.41
N ARG A 491 -4.20 -14.63 -9.48
CA ARG A 491 -3.45 -13.66 -8.65
C ARG A 491 -3.49 -12.23 -9.19
N PHE A 492 -3.52 -12.06 -10.51
CA PHE A 492 -3.54 -10.76 -11.18
C PHE A 492 -4.76 -10.69 -12.11
N PRO A 493 -5.97 -10.40 -11.57
CA PRO A 493 -7.17 -10.31 -12.38
C PRO A 493 -7.09 -9.09 -13.33
N PRO A 494 -7.51 -9.22 -14.59
CA PRO A 494 -7.53 -8.12 -15.55
C PRO A 494 -8.54 -7.04 -15.15
N HIS A 495 -8.39 -5.83 -15.71
CA HIS A 495 -9.36 -4.76 -15.48
C HIS A 495 -10.75 -5.16 -16.00
N PRO A 496 -11.83 -4.77 -15.30
CA PRO A 496 -13.20 -5.07 -15.74
C PRO A 496 -13.59 -4.44 -17.09
N THR A 497 -13.06 -3.26 -17.43
CA THR A 497 -13.44 -2.51 -18.63
C THR A 497 -12.25 -1.82 -19.31
N LYS A 498 -12.41 -1.42 -20.58
CA LYS A 498 -11.37 -0.76 -21.39
C LYS A 498 -10.99 0.66 -20.91
N ASN A 499 -11.93 1.37 -20.28
CA ASN A 499 -11.73 2.75 -19.77
C ASN A 499 -11.59 2.78 -18.24
N TRP A 500 -10.98 1.75 -17.65
CA TRP A 500 -10.78 1.64 -16.22
C TRP A 500 -9.72 2.65 -15.73
N GLY A 501 -10.09 3.62 -14.89
CA GLY A 501 -9.16 4.68 -14.52
C GLY A 501 -9.75 5.78 -13.63
N PRO A 502 -8.95 6.79 -13.28
CA PRO A 502 -9.41 7.96 -12.55
C PRO A 502 -10.34 8.81 -13.42
N LEU A 503 -11.39 9.36 -12.83
CA LEU A 503 -12.22 10.38 -13.46
C LEU A 503 -11.53 11.75 -13.34
N LYS A 504 -11.71 12.62 -14.33
CA LYS A 504 -11.23 14.00 -14.25
C LYS A 504 -12.06 14.75 -13.21
N ALA A 505 -11.40 15.52 -12.34
CA ALA A 505 -12.06 16.48 -11.48
C ALA A 505 -12.66 17.60 -12.35
N THR A 506 -13.87 17.43 -12.83
CA THR A 506 -14.65 18.48 -13.48
C THR A 506 -15.40 19.23 -12.40
N HIS A 507 -15.09 20.51 -12.21
CA HIS A 507 -15.77 21.49 -11.34
C HIS A 507 -15.42 21.60 -9.83
N PHE A 508 -14.43 20.87 -9.29
CA PHE A 508 -14.00 21.04 -7.89
C PHE A 508 -12.86 22.07 -7.66
N ARG A 509 -12.57 22.93 -8.64
CA ARG A 509 -11.71 24.10 -8.45
C ARG A 509 -12.57 25.36 -8.42
N LYS A 510 -12.99 25.75 -7.23
CA LYS A 510 -13.09 27.16 -6.84
C LYS A 510 -12.58 27.31 -5.43
#